data_AF-H1DJE5-F1
#
_entry.id   AF-H1DJE5-F1
#
_cell.length_a   1.000
_cell.length_b   1.000
_cell.length_c   1.000
_cell.angle_alpha   90.00
_cell.angle_beta   90.00
_cell.angle_gamma   90.00
#
_symmetry.space_group_name_H-M   'P 1'
#
loop_
_entity.id
_entity.type
_entity.pdbx_description
1 polymer ?
#
loop_
_entity_poly.entity_id
_entity_poly.type
_entity_poly.pdbx_seq_one_letter_code
_entity_poly.pdbx_strand_id
1 'polypeptide(L)'
;MKNINKTAFIVSLLVLIAAFSVLSMTSMPEEFRYTWVGLNPWNGVEGLAFTVRYFLHTSVAVTYIITVALLFLIWWRLYAIFHRIWH
;
A
#
# COMPACT_ATOMS: atom_id res chain seq x y z
N MET A 1 -24.61 8.26 8.76
CA MET A 1 -23.38 7.52 8.41
C MET A 1 -23.50 6.13 9.02
N LYS A 2 -23.56 5.04 8.22
CA LYS A 2 -23.51 3.68 8.76
C LYS A 2 -22.22 3.56 9.59
N ASN A 3 -22.31 3.00 10.80
CA ASN A 3 -21.15 2.79 11.67
C ASN A 3 -20.04 2.08 10.88
N ILE A 4 -18.83 2.64 10.90
CA ILE A 4 -17.66 2.02 10.29
C ILE A 4 -17.45 0.67 10.97
N ASN A 5 -17.36 -0.40 10.19
CA ASN A 5 -17.02 -1.71 10.72
C ASN A 5 -15.54 -1.70 11.12
N LYS A 6 -15.26 -1.59 12.43
CA LYS A 6 -13.91 -1.48 12.99
C LYS A 6 -13.04 -2.68 12.62
N THR A 7 -13.61 -3.88 12.60
CA THR A 7 -12.88 -5.11 12.24
C THR A 7 -12.45 -5.08 10.78
N ALA A 8 -13.38 -4.78 9.87
CA ALA A 8 -13.07 -4.67 8.44
C ALA A 8 -12.02 -3.58 8.16
N PHE A 9 -12.05 -2.48 8.91
CA PHE A 9 -11.10 -1.37 8.80
C PHE A 9 -9.68 -1.74 9.26
N ILE A 10 -9.56 -2.43 10.40
CA ILE A 10 -8.26 -2.88 10.90
C ILE A 10 -7.67 -3.94 9.96
N VAL A 11 -8.48 -4.92 9.54
CA VAL A 11 -7.98 -5.98 8.65
C VAL A 11 -7.59 -5.43 7.28
N SER A 12 -8.36 -4.48 6.71
CA SER A 12 -7.98 -3.87 5.43
C SER A 12 -6.64 -3.14 5.51
N LEU A 13 -6.33 -2.50 6.66
CA LEU A 13 -5.05 -1.85 6.89
C LEU A 13 -3.91 -2.87 7.00
N LEU A 14 -4.12 -3.97 7.74
CA LEU A 14 -3.13 -5.05 7.87
C LEU A 14 -2.82 -5.71 6.52
N VAL A 15 -3.84 -5.94 5.69
CA VAL A 15 -3.66 -6.50 4.35
C VAL A 15 -2.92 -5.54 3.43
N LEU A 16 -3.20 -4.24 3.52
CA LEU A 16 -2.47 -3.23 2.78
C LEU A 16 -0.98 -3.23 3.16
N ILE A 17 -0.67 -3.25 4.45
CA ILE A 17 0.70 -3.32 4.96
C ILE A 17 1.40 -4.57 4.44
N ALA A 18 0.76 -5.74 4.58
CA ALA A 18 1.32 -7.00 4.09
C ALA A 18 1.57 -6.99 2.58
N ALA A 19 0.65 -6.43 1.78
CA ALA A 19 0.82 -6.31 0.34
C ALA A 19 2.04 -5.45 -0.03
N PHE A 20 2.24 -4.31 0.64
CA PHE A 20 3.40 -3.45 0.40
C PHE A 20 4.71 -4.05 0.92
N SER A 21 4.68 -4.82 2.00
CA SER A 21 5.81 -5.62 2.44
C SER A 21 6.21 -6.66 1.39
N VAL A 22 5.25 -7.40 0.82
CA VAL A 22 5.53 -8.38 -0.26
C VAL A 22 6.08 -7.67 -1.50
N LEU A 23 5.49 -6.55 -1.91
CA LEU A 23 6.00 -5.74 -3.02
C LEU A 23 7.45 -5.29 -2.78
N SER A 24 7.75 -4.79 -1.58
CA SER A 24 9.11 -4.44 -1.18
C SER A 24 10.07 -5.61 -1.40
N MET A 25 9.75 -6.80 -0.87
CA MET A 25 10.58 -7.99 -1.02
C MET A 25 10.84 -8.34 -2.49
N THR A 26 9.81 -8.26 -3.34
CA THR A 26 9.95 -8.61 -4.77
C THR A 26 10.85 -7.65 -5.53
N SER A 27 10.97 -6.41 -5.06
CA SER A 27 11.80 -5.36 -5.66
C SER A 27 13.22 -5.29 -5.11
N MET A 28 13.53 -6.04 -4.03
CA MET A 28 14.82 -5.99 -3.35
C MET A 28 15.83 -7.03 -3.87
N PRO A 29 17.15 -6.75 -3.69
CA PRO A 29 18.21 -7.72 -3.90
C PRO A 29 18.00 -8.98 -3.06
N GLU A 30 18.44 -10.13 -3.56
CA GLU A 30 18.17 -11.46 -2.97
C GLU A 30 18.58 -11.55 -1.50
N GLU A 31 19.72 -10.96 -1.16
CA GLU A 31 20.28 -10.89 0.18
C GLU A 31 19.39 -10.16 1.20
N PHE A 32 18.49 -9.27 0.74
CA PHE A 32 17.60 -8.52 1.61
C PHE A 32 16.15 -9.01 1.60
N ARG A 33 15.74 -9.87 0.64
CA ARG A 33 14.32 -10.24 0.41
C ARG A 33 13.61 -10.74 1.65
N TYR A 34 14.24 -11.59 2.46
CA TYR A 34 13.61 -12.19 3.66
C TYR A 34 14.11 -11.57 4.97
N THR A 35 14.59 -10.32 4.91
CA THR A 35 15.04 -9.58 6.08
C THR A 35 13.99 -8.58 6.55
N TRP A 36 14.12 -8.07 7.78
CA TRP A 36 13.30 -6.97 8.28
C TRP A 36 13.36 -5.72 7.39
N VAL A 37 14.51 -5.48 6.75
CA VAL A 37 14.70 -4.38 5.79
C VAL A 37 13.87 -4.65 4.53
N GLY A 38 13.93 -5.87 3.98
CA GLY A 38 13.14 -6.27 2.81
C GLY A 38 11.63 -6.32 3.05
N LEU A 39 11.22 -6.58 4.28
CA LEU A 39 9.81 -6.60 4.69
C LEU A 39 9.24 -5.23 5.00
N ASN A 40 10.06 -4.16 5.04
CA ASN A 40 9.57 -2.83 5.35
C ASN A 40 8.58 -2.35 4.27
N PRO A 41 7.28 -2.17 4.58
CA PRO A 41 6.27 -1.77 3.61
C PRO A 41 6.54 -0.40 3.01
N TRP A 42 7.31 0.47 3.69
CA TRP A 42 7.69 1.76 3.13
C TRP A 42 8.55 1.68 1.90
N ASN A 43 9.43 0.68 1.78
CA ASN A 43 10.21 0.48 0.57
C ASN A 43 9.29 0.15 -0.62
N GLY A 44 8.21 -0.60 -0.38
CA GLY A 44 7.20 -0.89 -1.41
C GLY A 44 6.43 0.36 -1.83
N VAL A 45 6.14 1.27 -0.89
CA VAL A 45 5.49 2.56 -1.18
C VAL A 45 6.42 3.51 -1.91
N GLU A 46 7.70 3.55 -1.55
CA GLU A 46 8.72 4.28 -2.30
C GLU A 46 8.86 3.74 -3.72
N GLY A 47 8.82 2.42 -3.90
CA GLY A 47 8.78 1.79 -5.22
C GLY A 47 7.55 2.19 -6.04
N LEU A 48 6.37 2.30 -5.41
CA LEU A 48 5.17 2.82 -6.05
C LEU A 48 5.34 4.29 -6.45
N ALA A 49 5.86 5.14 -5.56
CA ALA A 49 6.13 6.54 -5.86
C ALA A 49 7.13 6.70 -7.01
N PHE A 50 8.19 5.90 -7.01
CA PHE A 50 9.16 5.84 -8.10
C PHE A 50 8.48 5.48 -9.43
N THR A 51 7.63 4.45 -9.43
CA THR A 51 6.86 4.01 -10.60
C THR A 51 5.97 5.13 -11.13
N VAL A 52 5.20 5.79 -10.26
CA VAL A 52 4.36 6.94 -10.61
C VAL A 52 5.18 8.05 -11.24
N ARG A 53 6.32 8.41 -10.64
CA ARG A 53 7.20 9.46 -11.16
C ARG A 53 7.80 9.09 -12.51
N TYR A 54 8.27 7.84 -12.63
CA TYR A 54 8.91 7.32 -13.83
C TYR A 54 7.96 7.34 -15.03
N PHE A 55 6.72 6.87 -14.86
CA PHE A 55 5.74 6.78 -15.95
C PHE A 55 5.00 8.08 -16.24
N LEU A 56 4.71 8.89 -15.22
CA LEU A 56 3.91 10.11 -15.41
C LEU A 56 4.75 11.38 -15.58
N HIS A 57 6.08 11.28 -15.48
CA HIS A 57 7.02 12.42 -15.59
C HIS A 57 6.62 13.62 -14.72
N THR A 58 6.14 13.35 -13.51
CA THR A 58 5.62 14.39 -12.62
C THR A 58 6.70 15.00 -11.73
N SER A 59 6.43 16.19 -11.19
CA SER A 59 7.25 16.76 -10.12
C SER A 59 7.13 15.92 -8.85
N VAL A 60 8.12 16.04 -7.95
CA VAL A 60 8.18 15.28 -6.69
C VAL A 60 6.90 15.46 -5.86
N ALA A 61 6.41 16.69 -5.72
CA ALA A 61 5.19 16.97 -4.97
C ALA A 61 3.96 16.28 -5.57
N VAL A 62 3.81 16.32 -6.90
CA VAL A 62 2.69 15.69 -7.60
C VAL A 62 2.78 14.16 -7.50
N THR A 63 3.99 13.58 -7.59
CA THR A 63 4.22 12.16 -7.38
C THR A 63 3.72 11.71 -6.00
N TYR A 64 4.08 12.43 -4.93
CA TYR A 64 3.65 12.07 -3.58
C TYR A 64 2.13 12.18 -3.41
N ILE A 65 1.51 13.23 -3.94
CA ILE A 65 0.05 13.40 -3.91
C ILE A 65 -0.65 12.22 -4.60
N ILE A 66 -0.20 11.86 -5.81
CA ILE A 66 -0.76 10.73 -6.56
C ILE A 66 -0.55 9.42 -5.79
N THR A 67 0.65 9.19 -5.25
CA THR A 67 0.98 7.97 -4.50
C THR A 67 0.08 7.82 -3.28
N VAL A 68 -0.08 8.89 -2.49
CA VAL A 68 -0.95 8.90 -1.31
C VAL A 68 -2.41 8.70 -1.72
N ALA A 69 -2.88 9.34 -2.79
CA ALA A 69 -4.23 9.14 -3.30
C ALA A 69 -4.47 7.67 -3.71
N LEU A 70 -3.51 7.04 -4.40
CA LEU A 70 -3.57 5.62 -4.77
C LEU A 70 -3.62 4.72 -3.53
N LEU A 71 -2.82 4.98 -2.51
CA LEU A 71 -2.84 4.23 -1.25
C LEU A 71 -4.22 4.29 -0.59
N PHE A 72 -4.80 5.49 -0.48
CA PHE A 72 -6.15 5.65 0.08
C PHE A 72 -7.21 4.94 -0.76
N LEU A 73 -7.11 5.01 -2.10
CA LEU A 73 -8.03 4.30 -2.99
C LEU A 73 -7.95 2.79 -2.81
N ILE A 74 -6.74 2.21 -2.78
CA ILE A 74 -6.54 0.77 -2.59
C ILE A 74 -7.08 0.35 -1.21
N TRP A 75 -6.72 1.09 -0.16
CA TRP A 75 -7.18 0.79 1.19
C TRP A 75 -8.71 0.85 1.31
N TRP A 76 -9.33 1.87 0.71
CA TRP A 76 -10.79 2.00 0.66
C TRP A 76 -11.45 0.81 -0.06
N ARG A 77 -10.86 0.35 -1.16
CA ARG A 77 -11.34 -0.85 -1.88
C ARG A 77 -11.22 -2.10 -1.01
N LEU A 78 -10.09 -2.30 -0.32
CA LEU A 78 -9.91 -3.40 0.62
C LEU A 78 -10.95 -3.34 1.74
N TYR A 79 -11.15 -2.16 2.34
CA TYR A 79 -12.18 -1.96 3.37
C TYR A 79 -13.58 -2.33 2.85
N ALA A 80 -13.94 -1.87 1.65
CA ALA A 80 -15.25 -2.17 1.06
C ALA A 80 -15.46 -3.68 0.82
N ILE A 81 -14.40 -4.41 0.45
CA ILE A 81 -14.44 -5.87 0.30
C ILE A 81 -14.69 -6.53 1.66
N PHE A 82 -13.87 -6.22 2.66
CA PHE A 82 -13.99 -6.81 4.00
C PHE A 82 -15.29 -6.42 4.70
N HIS A 83 -15.77 -5.20 4.51
CA HIS A 83 -17.04 -4.74 5.04
C HIS A 83 -18.23 -5.51 4.48
N ARG A 84 -18.17 -5.96 3.22
CA ARG A 84 -19.20 -6.82 2.62
C ARG A 84 -19.15 -8.26 3.13
N ILE A 85 -17.96 -8.76 3.45
CA ILE A 85 -17.76 -10.14 3.93
C ILE A 85 -18.20 -10.29 5.39
N TRP A 86 -17.86 -9.31 6.23
CA TRP A 86 -18.19 -9.30 7.66
C TRP A 86 -19.41 -8.44 7.98
N HIS A 87 -20.40 -8.43 7.09
CA HIS A 87 -21.65 -7.69 7.27
C HIS A 87 -22.69 -8.49 8.06
#